data_AF-A0A8T4F2T5-F1
#
_entry.id   AF-A0A8T4F2T5-F1
#
_cell.length_a   1.000
_cell.length_b   1.000
_cell.length_c   1.000
_cell.angle_alpha   90.00
_cell.angle_beta   90.00
_cell.angle_gamma   90.00
#
_symmetry.space_group_name_H-M   'P 1'
#
loop_
_entity.id
_entity.type
_entity.pdbx_description
1 polymer ?
#
loop_
_entity_poly.entity_id
_entity_poly.type
_entity_poly.pdbx_seq_one_letter_code
_entity_poly.pdbx_strand_id
1 'polypeptide(L)' 'MERFATRECLTTLTADRASNFYSVAFSPDGTLLAGGNTDGKVLVWKI' A
#
# COMPACT_ATOMS: atom_id res chain seq x y z
N MET A 1 -1.52 -16.73 17.44
CA MET A 1 -0.88 -15.54 18.03
C MET A 1 -1.47 -14.34 17.32
N GLU A 2 -2.50 -13.75 17.92
CA GLU A 2 -3.24 -12.64 17.32
C GLU A 2 -2.48 -11.34 17.59
N ARG A 3 -2.13 -10.58 16.54
CA ARG A 3 -1.49 -9.28 16.71
C ARG A 3 -2.56 -8.28 17.09
N PHE A 4 -2.57 -7.87 18.36
CA PHE A 4 -3.32 -6.70 18.82
C PHE A 4 -2.81 -5.45 18.09
N ALA A 5 -3.71 -4.48 17.83
CA ALA A 5 -3.38 -3.24 17.14
C ALA A 5 -2.39 -2.39 17.97
N THR A 6 -1.10 -2.66 17.86
CA THR A 6 -0.04 -1.78 18.30
C THR A 6 0.07 -0.64 17.28
N ARG A 7 0.46 0.56 17.73
CA ARG A 7 0.74 1.71 16.84
C ARG A 7 2.11 1.57 16.14
N GLU A 8 2.51 0.35 15.84
CA GLU A 8 3.81 0.05 15.23
C GLU A 8 3.67 0.02 13.70
N CYS A 9 4.60 0.65 13.01
CA CYS A 9 4.70 0.51 11.56
C CYS A 9 5.22 -0.90 11.24
N LEU A 10 4.36 -1.76 10.69
CA LEU A 10 4.74 -3.13 10.38
C LEU A 10 5.62 -3.23 9.12
N THR A 11 5.29 -2.47 8.07
CA THR A 11 6.02 -2.51 6.80
C THR A 11 5.85 -1.20 6.05
N THR A 12 6.84 -0.86 5.23
CA THR A 12 6.80 0.26 4.29
C THR A 12 6.91 -0.28 2.88
N LEU A 13 5.87 -0.06 2.06
CA LEU A 13 5.89 -0.38 0.64
C LEU A 13 6.53 0.77 -0.13
N THR A 14 7.45 0.45 -1.03
CA THR A 14 8.21 1.43 -1.80
C THR A 14 7.76 1.47 -3.25
N ALA A 15 7.91 2.65 -3.85
CA ALA A 15 7.75 2.92 -5.28
C ALA A 15 8.97 3.71 -5.76
N ASP A 16 9.24 3.67 -7.07
CA ASP A 16 10.28 4.51 -7.67
C ASP A 16 9.98 5.99 -7.43
N ARG A 17 11.05 6.78 -7.23
CA ARG A 17 10.97 8.12 -6.66
C ARG A 17 10.17 9.12 -7.52
N ALA A 18 9.46 10.00 -6.80
CA ALA A 18 8.91 11.31 -7.16
C ALA A 18 7.41 11.43 -7.48
N SER A 19 6.66 10.34 -7.57
CA SER A 19 5.21 10.44 -7.82
C SER A 19 4.40 10.44 -6.51
N ASN A 20 3.53 11.43 -6.32
CA ASN A 20 2.60 11.44 -5.18
C ASN A 20 1.47 10.44 -5.44
N PHE A 21 1.09 9.67 -4.42
CA PHE A 21 -0.11 8.83 -4.46
C PHE A 21 -1.31 9.61 -3.94
N TYR A 22 -2.42 9.58 -4.68
CA TYR A 22 -3.67 10.25 -4.30
C TYR A 22 -4.76 9.29 -3.83
N SER A 23 -4.64 8.02 -4.17
CA SER A 23 -5.62 6.99 -3.83
C SER A 23 -4.94 5.67 -3.51
N VAL A 24 -5.53 4.95 -2.56
CA VAL A 24 -5.13 3.60 -2.16
C VAL A 24 -6.36 2.73 -1.95
N ALA A 25 -6.26 1.44 -2.26
CA ALA A 25 -7.33 0.46 -2.04
C ALA A 25 -6.75 -0.93 -1.73
N PHE A 26 -7.26 -1.57 -0.69
CA PHE A 26 -6.96 -2.97 -0.38
C PHE A 26 -7.85 -3.89 -1.22
N SER A 27 -7.33 -5.07 -1.59
CA SER A 27 -8.18 -6.14 -2.10
C SER A 27 -9.12 -6.65 -1.00
N PRO A 28 -10.32 -7.15 -1.34
CA PRO A 28 -11.25 -7.69 -0.36
C PRO A 28 -10.70 -8.86 0.48
N ASP A 29 -9.75 -9.61 -0.08
CA ASP A 29 -9.05 -10.70 0.61
C ASP A 29 -7.83 -10.25 1.44
N GLY A 30 -7.48 -8.95 1.39
CA GLY A 30 -6.37 -8.36 2.15
C GLY A 30 -4.97 -8.71 1.64
N THR A 31 -4.85 -9.41 0.51
CA THR A 31 -3.55 -9.88 0.00
C THR A 31 -2.83 -8.89 -0.90
N LEU A 32 -3.55 -7.87 -1.40
CA LEU A 32 -3.04 -6.86 -2.31
C LEU A 32 -3.36 -5.44 -1.84
N LEU A 33 -2.47 -4.51 -2.19
CA LEU A 33 -2.70 -3.07 -2.14
C LEU A 33 -2.50 -2.49 -3.53
N ALA A 34 -3.44 -1.64 -3.97
CA ALA A 34 -3.27 -0.81 -5.15
C ALA A 34 -3.07 0.65 -4.75
N GLY A 35 -2.19 1.36 -5.47
CA GLY A 35 -1.96 2.79 -5.31
C GLY A 35 -1.91 3.50 -6.65
N GLY A 36 -2.68 4.59 -6.81
CA GLY A 36 -2.67 5.45 -7.99
C GLY A 36 -1.83 6.71 -7.77
N ASN A 37 -0.91 7.01 -8.69
CA ASN A 37 0.02 8.12 -8.56
C ASN A 37 -0.22 9.28 -9.57
N THR A 38 0.51 10.39 -9.38
CA THR A 38 0.52 11.58 -10.25
C THR A 38 0.87 11.30 -11.70
N ASP A 39 1.62 10.22 -11.94
CA ASP A 39 2.15 9.90 -13.26
C ASP A 39 1.16 9.06 -14.08
N GLY A 40 -0.07 8.89 -13.56
CA GLY A 40 -1.11 8.07 -14.18
C GLY A 40 -0.86 6.57 -14.06
N LYS A 41 0.11 6.14 -13.24
CA LYS A 41 0.41 4.73 -13.00
C LYS A 41 -0.33 4.21 -11.79
N VAL A 42 -0.71 2.94 -11.87
CA VAL A 42 -1.17 2.14 -10.74
C VAL A 42 -0.11 1.12 -10.40
N LEU A 43 0.33 1.10 -9.15
CA LEU A 43 1.22 0.08 -8.63
C LEU A 43 0.40 -0.88 -7.77
N VAL A 44 0.77 -2.16 -7.83
CA VAL A 44 0.13 -3.22 -7.07
C VAL A 44 1.22 -3.95 -6.27
N TRP A 45 1.01 -4.05 -4.97
CA TRP A 45 1.89 -4.78 -4.06
C TRP A 45 1.14 -5.98 -3.48
N LYS A 46 1.89 -7.05 -3.25
CA LYS A 46 1.46 -8.17 -2.41
C LYS A 46 1.84 -7.86 -0.96
N ILE A 47 0.93 -8.13 -0.03
CA ILE A 47 1.05 -7.87 1.40
C ILE A 47 1.02 -9.17 2.20
#